data_AF-A0A7V2M1K4-F1
#
_entry.id   AF-A0A7V2M1K4-F1
#
_cell.length_a   1.000
_cell.length_b   1.000
_cell.length_c   1.000
_cell.angle_alpha   90.00
_cell.angle_beta   90.00
_cell.angle_gamma   90.00
#
_symmetry.space_group_name_H-M   'P 1'
#
loop_
_entity.id
_entity.type
_entity.pdbx_description
1 polymer ?
#
loop_
_entity_poly.entity_id
_entity_poly.type
_entity_poly.pdbx_seq_one_letter_code
_entity_poly.pdbx_strand_id
1 'polypeptide(L)'
;MSMHRRYDVRQDEKPKTQVHPIWRGIGCLLIVLLPIISYAGSVLIVDANELHQWIMIPHELTGPSQYPFLYAYLVSTGLLVILGFTVIFTIYALFYRIIGPPRYGPLDAPPPKKVRRRKR
;
A
#
# COMPACT_ATOMS: atom_id res chain seq x y z
N MET A 1 -41.37 -41.45 -4.97
CA MET A 1 -40.21 -41.64 -4.07
C MET A 1 -39.01 -40.94 -4.69
N SER A 2 -38.87 -39.61 -4.51
CA SER A 2 -37.80 -38.80 -5.13
C SER A 2 -36.81 -38.33 -4.04
N MET A 3 -35.94 -39.24 -3.62
CA MET A 3 -34.93 -39.01 -2.59
C MET A 3 -33.58 -38.57 -3.19
N HIS A 4 -33.58 -37.50 -3.98
CA HIS A 4 -32.34 -36.79 -4.36
C HIS A 4 -32.46 -35.35 -3.86
N ARG A 5 -32.35 -35.23 -2.54
CA ARG A 5 -32.18 -33.96 -1.86
C ARG A 5 -30.87 -33.38 -2.35
N ARG A 6 -30.97 -32.35 -3.19
CA ARG A 6 -29.84 -31.66 -3.79
C ARG A 6 -28.92 -31.21 -2.64
N TYR A 7 -27.72 -31.79 -2.60
CA TYR A 7 -26.62 -31.21 -1.88
C TYR A 7 -26.31 -29.88 -2.56
N ASP A 8 -26.90 -28.81 -2.02
CA ASP A 8 -26.41 -27.47 -2.25
C ASP A 8 -25.06 -27.44 -1.54
N VAL A 9 -23.99 -27.72 -2.28
CA VAL A 9 -22.62 -27.53 -1.79
C VAL A 9 -22.53 -26.04 -1.53
N ARG A 10 -22.80 -25.64 -0.28
CA ARG A 10 -22.43 -24.33 0.22
C ARG A 10 -20.97 -24.20 -0.17
N GLN A 11 -20.69 -23.33 -1.12
CA GLN A 11 -19.33 -22.98 -1.43
C GLN A 11 -18.86 -22.33 -0.14
N ASP A 12 -18.17 -23.10 0.70
CA ASP A 12 -17.51 -22.57 1.87
C ASP A 12 -16.60 -21.49 1.32
N GLU A 13 -17.01 -20.23 1.48
CA GLU A 13 -16.25 -19.09 1.07
C GLU A 13 -14.91 -19.26 1.76
N LYS A 14 -13.86 -19.48 0.95
CA LYS A 14 -12.50 -19.72 1.44
C LYS A 14 -12.24 -18.76 2.59
N PRO A 15 -11.64 -19.21 3.71
CA PRO A 15 -11.34 -18.32 4.82
C PRO A 15 -10.58 -17.14 4.23
N LYS A 16 -11.22 -15.97 4.26
CA LYS A 16 -10.65 -14.73 3.73
C LYS A 16 -9.27 -14.66 4.36
N THR A 17 -8.21 -14.59 3.56
CA THR A 17 -6.84 -14.51 4.06
C THR A 17 -6.81 -13.38 5.08
N GLN A 18 -6.84 -13.74 6.35
CA GLN A 18 -6.96 -12.77 7.42
C GLN A 18 -5.61 -12.07 7.46
N VAL A 19 -5.61 -10.77 7.17
CA VAL A 19 -4.36 -9.99 7.22
C VAL A 19 -3.85 -10.11 8.65
N HIS A 20 -2.70 -10.76 8.80
CA HIS A 20 -2.20 -11.14 10.11
C HIS A 20 -1.92 -9.87 10.94
N PRO A 21 -2.34 -9.81 12.22
CA PRO A 21 -2.46 -8.56 12.98
C PRO A 21 -1.16 -7.76 13.09
N ILE A 22 -0.01 -8.44 13.11
CA ILE A 22 1.33 -7.82 13.07
C ILE A 22 1.50 -6.91 11.83
N TRP A 23 1.01 -7.34 10.67
CA TRP A 23 1.12 -6.55 9.44
C TRP A 23 0.22 -5.31 9.46
N ARG A 24 -0.90 -5.37 10.19
CA ARG A 24 -1.73 -4.18 10.45
C ARG A 24 -1.03 -3.21 11.39
N GLY A 25 -0.29 -3.72 12.39
CA GLY A 25 0.50 -2.93 13.34
C GLY A 25 1.64 -2.17 12.67
N ILE A 26 2.42 -2.85 11.82
CA ILE A 26 3.53 -2.22 11.07
C ILE A 26 3.01 -1.10 10.18
N GLY A 27 1.90 -1.33 9.46
CA GLY A 27 1.28 -0.30 8.63
C GLY A 27 0.84 0.94 9.42
N CYS A 28 0.22 0.73 10.59
CA CYS A 28 -0.21 1.82 11.46
C CYS A 28 0.98 2.65 11.97
N LEU A 29 2.05 1.99 12.41
CA LEU A 29 3.28 2.66 12.86
C LEU A 29 3.90 3.49 11.72
N LEU A 30 3.97 2.92 10.51
CA LEU A 30 4.52 3.62 9.34
C LEU A 30 3.69 4.85 8.94
N ILE A 31 2.37 4.83 9.12
CA ILE A 31 1.51 6.00 8.84
C ILE A 31 1.87 7.21 9.70
N VAL A 32 2.34 6.99 10.93
CA VAL A 32 2.78 8.07 11.81
C VAL A 32 4.25 8.39 11.60
N LEU A 33 5.09 7.36 11.46
CA LEU A 33 6.53 7.51 11.37
C LEU A 33 6.98 8.15 10.03
N LEU A 34 6.37 7.76 8.91
CA LEU A 34 6.78 8.24 7.59
C LEU A 34 6.58 9.75 7.40
N PRO A 35 5.45 10.37 7.79
CA PRO A 35 5.29 11.82 7.71
C PRO A 35 6.34 12.56 8.54
N ILE A 36 6.69 12.05 9.73
CA ILE A 36 7.70 12.69 10.60
C ILE A 36 9.08 12.67 9.92
N ILE A 37 9.51 11.50 9.42
CA ILE A 37 10.79 11.37 8.72
C ILE A 37 10.79 12.17 7.42
N SER A 38 9.70 12.17 6.67
CA SER A 38 9.59 12.88 5.39
C SER A 38 9.64 14.39 5.59
N TYR A 39 9.02 14.91 6.65
CA TYR A 39 9.12 16.32 6.99
C TYR A 39 10.56 16.71 7.36
N ALA A 40 11.24 15.91 8.18
CA ALA A 40 12.65 16.16 8.50
C ALA A 40 13.54 16.12 7.25
N GLY A 41 13.33 15.15 6.36
CA GLY A 41 14.05 15.07 5.08
C GLY A 41 13.73 16.23 4.13
N SER A 42 12.48 16.69 4.12
CA SER A 42 12.05 17.84 3.32
C SER A 42 12.78 19.13 3.72
N VAL A 43 12.88 19.39 5.02
CA VAL A 43 13.63 20.56 5.54
C VAL A 43 15.08 20.51 5.05
N LEU A 44 15.75 19.37 5.24
CA LEU A 44 17.14 19.20 4.81
C LEU A 44 17.34 19.39 3.30
N ILE A 45 16.42 18.88 2.48
CA ILE A 45 16.53 18.99 1.01
C ILE A 45 16.31 20.42 0.53
N VAL A 46 15.30 21.11 1.08
CA VAL A 46 15.00 22.49 0.67
C VAL A 46 16.10 23.45 1.13
N ASP A 47 16.61 23.28 2.35
CA ASP A 47 17.72 24.09 2.87
C ASP A 47 19.02 23.82 2.07
N ALA A 48 19.30 22.55 1.73
CA ALA A 48 20.43 22.21 0.87
C ALA A 48 20.27 22.77 -0.55
N ASN A 49 19.04 22.81 -1.08
CA ASN A 49 18.75 23.39 -2.38
C ASN A 49 18.95 24.92 -2.38
N GLU A 50 18.69 25.60 -1.27
CA GLU A 50 18.96 27.04 -1.14
C GLU A 50 20.46 27.32 -1.23
N LEU A 51 21.30 26.51 -0.57
CA LEU A 51 22.75 26.66 -0.56
C LEU A 51 23.40 26.31 -1.92
N HIS A 52 22.93 25.25 -2.57
CA HIS A 52 23.57 24.71 -3.77
C HIS A 52 22.87 25.08 -5.08
N GLN A 53 21.66 25.65 -5.00
CA GLN A 53 20.84 26.05 -6.15
C GLN A 53 20.65 24.95 -7.20
N TRP A 54 20.37 23.72 -6.77
CA TRP A 54 20.14 22.60 -7.71
C TRP A 54 18.94 22.85 -8.62
N ILE A 55 17.89 23.46 -8.06
CA ILE A 55 16.66 23.79 -8.75
C ILE A 55 16.24 25.21 -8.33
N MET A 56 15.89 26.03 -9.33
CA MET A 56 15.27 27.33 -9.08
C MET A 56 13.85 27.12 -8.54
N ILE A 57 13.58 27.56 -7.31
CA ILE A 57 12.25 27.45 -6.71
C ILE A 57 11.33 28.45 -7.41
N PRO A 58 10.29 28.01 -8.15
CA PRO A 58 9.36 28.92 -8.78
C PRO A 58 8.59 29.72 -7.73
N HIS A 59 8.20 30.95 -8.10
CA HIS A 59 7.53 31.86 -7.17
C HIS A 59 6.21 31.29 -6.60
N GLU A 60 5.54 30.41 -7.36
CA GLU A 60 4.33 29.68 -6.94
C GLU A 60 4.52 28.80 -5.68
N LEU A 61 5.76 28.40 -5.39
CA LEU A 61 6.11 27.61 -4.19
C LEU A 61 6.67 28.48 -3.05
N THR A 62 6.62 29.81 -3.22
CA THR A 62 7.04 30.77 -2.21
C THR A 62 5.88 31.07 -1.26
N GLY A 63 6.12 30.93 0.04
CA GLY A 63 5.16 31.18 1.10
C GLY A 63 5.03 32.65 1.51
N PRO A 64 4.25 32.93 2.56
CA PRO A 64 4.18 34.26 3.16
C PRO A 64 5.55 34.76 3.61
N SER A 65 5.73 36.08 3.74
CA SER A 65 7.03 36.72 4.02
C SER A 65 7.76 36.18 5.26
N GLN A 66 7.01 35.73 6.27
CA GLN A 66 7.57 35.16 7.50
C GLN A 66 8.13 33.74 7.30
N TYR A 67 7.61 33.00 6.31
CA TYR A 67 7.98 31.62 6.00
C TYR A 67 8.07 31.42 4.48
N PRO A 68 9.12 31.96 3.83
CA PRO A 68 9.20 32.04 2.37
C PRO A 68 9.24 30.67 1.68
N PHE A 69 9.65 29.60 2.35
CA PHE A 69 9.72 28.25 1.77
C PHE A 69 8.66 27.28 2.30
N LEU A 70 7.60 27.79 2.95
CA LEU A 70 6.55 26.95 3.56
C LEU A 70 5.94 25.95 2.56
N TYR A 71 5.55 26.42 1.37
CA TYR A 71 4.94 25.53 0.37
C TYR A 71 5.96 24.56 -0.24
N ALA A 72 7.21 24.98 -0.42
CA ALA A 72 8.28 24.09 -0.85
C ALA A 72 8.51 22.93 0.14
N TYR A 73 8.49 23.20 1.46
CA TYR A 73 8.55 22.15 2.48
C TYR A 73 7.33 21.22 2.41
N LEU A 74 6.10 21.75 2.29
CA LEU A 74 4.90 20.92 2.22
C LEU A 74 4.87 20.01 0.99
N VAL A 75 5.20 20.56 -0.18
CA VAL A 75 5.22 19.81 -1.44
C VAL A 75 6.30 18.74 -1.42
N SER A 76 7.53 19.08 -0.99
CA SER A 76 8.61 18.10 -0.90
C SER A 76 8.34 17.05 0.17
N THR A 77 7.75 17.40 1.31
CA THR A 77 7.27 16.43 2.31
C THR A 77 6.28 15.46 1.68
N GLY A 78 5.26 15.96 0.98
CA GLY A 78 4.26 15.12 0.31
C GLY A 78 4.90 14.17 -0.71
N LEU A 79 5.85 14.67 -1.50
CA LEU A 79 6.59 13.87 -2.48
C LEU A 79 7.40 12.76 -1.78
N LEU A 80 8.14 13.09 -0.72
CA LEU A 80 8.92 12.13 0.06
C LEU A 80 8.04 11.08 0.76
N VAL A 81 6.86 11.47 1.26
CA VAL A 81 5.89 10.54 1.85
C VAL A 81 5.43 9.55 0.78
N ILE A 82 5.00 10.04 -0.39
CA ILE A 82 4.56 9.18 -1.50
C ILE A 82 5.70 8.24 -1.92
N LEU A 83 6.91 8.78 -2.09
CA LEU A 83 8.10 7.99 -2.42
C LEU A 83 8.39 6.92 -1.36
N GLY A 84 8.41 7.29 -0.08
CA GLY A 84 8.65 6.35 1.02
C GLY A 84 7.61 5.24 1.09
N PHE A 85 6.32 5.58 0.95
CA PHE A 85 5.25 4.59 0.91
C PHE A 85 5.36 3.66 -0.31
N THR A 86 5.64 4.20 -1.50
CA THR A 86 5.79 3.38 -2.72
C THR A 86 6.96 2.40 -2.61
N VAL A 87 8.10 2.84 -2.08
CA VAL A 87 9.27 1.97 -1.86
C VAL A 87 8.94 0.85 -0.88
N ILE A 88 8.39 1.17 0.30
CA ILE A 88 8.06 0.17 1.32
C ILE A 88 6.98 -0.79 0.82
N PHE A 89 5.95 -0.29 0.13
CA PHE A 89 4.89 -1.13 -0.44
C PHE A 89 5.43 -2.09 -1.49
N THR A 90 6.35 -1.61 -2.35
CA THR A 90 7.00 -2.46 -3.37
C THR A 90 7.83 -3.55 -2.71
N ILE A 91 8.64 -3.20 -1.69
CA ILE A 91 9.42 -4.17 -0.91
C ILE A 91 8.50 -5.21 -0.27
N TYR A 92 7.42 -4.77 0.37
CA TYR A 92 6.42 -5.65 0.96
C TYR A 92 5.83 -6.63 -0.07
N ALA A 93 5.43 -6.14 -1.25
CA ALA A 93 4.88 -6.97 -2.31
C ALA A 93 5.89 -8.02 -2.81
N LEU A 94 7.17 -7.65 -2.89
CA LEU A 94 8.26 -8.57 -3.23
C LEU A 94 8.43 -9.65 -2.15
N PHE A 95 8.43 -9.29 -0.87
CA PHE A 95 8.49 -10.26 0.23
C PHE A 95 7.31 -11.25 0.18
N TYR A 96 6.10 -10.75 -0.02
CA TYR A 96 4.91 -11.60 -0.16
C TYR A 96 4.95 -12.49 -1.38
N ARG A 97 5.58 -12.06 -2.46
CA ARG A 97 5.76 -12.87 -3.66
C ARG A 97 6.74 -14.02 -3.43
N ILE A 98 7.78 -13.82 -2.63
CA ILE A 98 8.83 -14.82 -2.38
C ILE A 98 8.41 -15.83 -1.30
N ILE A 99 7.83 -15.35 -0.20
CA ILE A 99 7.55 -16.13 1.02
C ILE A 99 6.07 -16.53 1.12
N GLY A 100 5.23 -16.07 0.19
CA GLY A 100 3.78 -16.30 0.23
C GLY A 100 3.40 -17.78 0.22
N PRO A 101 2.44 -18.21 1.06
CA PRO A 101 2.00 -19.59 1.10
C PRO A 101 1.38 -20.03 -0.25
N PRO A 102 1.49 -21.32 -0.61
CA PRO A 102 0.87 -21.84 -1.82
C PRO A 102 -0.66 -21.69 -1.75
N ARG A 103 -1.29 -21.46 -2.91
CA ARG A 103 -2.73 -21.23 -3.03
C ARG A 103 -3.62 -22.40 -2.60
N TYR A 104 -3.07 -23.61 -2.54
CA TYR A 104 -3.76 -24.84 -2.20
C TYR A 104 -2.96 -25.58 -1.13
N GLY A 105 -3.63 -26.01 -0.07
CA GLY A 105 -3.04 -26.93 0.90
C GLY A 105 -2.88 -28.34 0.30
N PRO A 106 -2.12 -29.22 0.97
CA PRO A 106 -1.90 -30.60 0.50
C PRO A 106 -3.18 -31.43 0.35
N LEU A 107 -4.25 -31.05 1.07
CA LEU A 107 -5.53 -31.74 1.11
C LEU A 107 -6.63 -31.03 0.29
N ASP A 108 -6.32 -29.89 -0.34
CA ASP A 108 -7.32 -29.08 -1.03
C ASP A 108 -7.48 -29.51 -2.50
N ALA A 109 -8.69 -29.92 -2.88
CA ALA A 109 -9.04 -30.12 -4.28
C ALA A 109 -9.39 -28.78 -4.96
N PRO A 110 -9.04 -28.58 -6.25
CA PRO A 110 -9.41 -27.36 -6.96
C PRO A 110 -10.93 -27.23 -7.06
N PRO A 111 -11.49 -26.00 -6.95
CA PRO A 111 -12.92 -25.81 -6.98
C PRO A 111 -13.51 -26.28 -8.32
N PRO A 112 -14.66 -26.95 -8.31
CA PRO A 112 -15.29 -27.40 -9.54
C PRO A 112 -15.63 -26.19 -10.42
N LYS A 113 -15.22 -26.23 -11.69
CA LYS A 113 -15.53 -25.16 -12.66
C LYS A 113 -17.06 -25.07 -12.80
N LYS A 114 -17.63 -23.90 -12.51
CA LYS A 114 -19.06 -23.64 -12.76
C LYS A 114 -19.31 -23.72 -14.27
N VAL A 115 -19.87 -24.85 -14.72
CA VAL A 115 -20.33 -24.98 -16.10
C VAL A 115 -21.57 -24.10 -16.25
N ARG A 116 -21.44 -23.01 -17.01
CA ARG A 116 -22.56 -22.10 -17.27
C ARG A 116 -23.63 -22.88 -18.03
N ARG A 117 -24.73 -23.25 -17.36
CA ARG A 117 -25.87 -23.92 -18.00
C ARG A 117 -26.45 -22.97 -19.06
N ARG A 118 -26.31 -23.32 -20.33
CA ARG A 118 -26.94 -22.60 -21.43
C ARG A 118 -28.45 -22.85 -21.32
N LYS A 119 -29.24 -21.81 -21.01
CA LYS A 119 -30.71 -21.88 -21.10
C LYS A 119 -31.04 -22.08 -22.59
N ARG A 120 -31.78 -23.14 -22.88
CA ARG A 120 -32.32 -23.46 -24.21
C ARG A 120 -33.74 -22.92 -24.29
#